data_AF-A0A955EI84-F1
#
_entry.id   AF-A0A955EI84-F1
#
_cell.length_a   1.000
_cell.length_b   1.000
_cell.length_c   1.000
_cell.angle_alpha   90.00
_cell.angle_beta   90.00
_cell.angle_gamma   90.00
#
_symmetry.space_group_name_H-M   'P 1'
#
loop_
_entity.id
_entity.type
_entity.pdbx_description
1 polymer ?
#
loop_
_entity_poly.entity_id
_entity_poly.type
_entity_poly.pdbx_seq_one_letter_code
_entity_poly.pdbx_strand_id
1 'polypeptide(L)'
;VLAIFGLVIAAVLKQYPQSITPVLLQIPLAILIGVVAHRAGRNIALPSVAALVVMYLTVIFGDIPLVHGFNQVLAAQPIAAWVVGLLVYAYIASVIPVWVLLQPRDYINALQLLSGLAVLLAGVAVASLIGGAPSGDEVRPPVELVAPVVDWQPEGAPPLIPVLFITIACGACSGFHCLVGSGTTSKQIERETDARPVGYGSMLTEGFLATLVIAACAAGIGLGISRSEHHSYNRISISPTEVEGARYIILGDRNLRFSETEAKNDSVPEAERRRYAMSTTEAWEEDAQVQANSLPITLRLNDGTISWQSLERASNDPELARTDYVVQGRLAFQSQYLSWSAAGGLASTVGAFVNGSANFIAALGIPLSWATALMAVMVASFAATTMDTACRLQRYVIQELAWTFLPRHERASCRRCAYDLSAHIGDDEREAQREVTCPECGAAHPAHEVYHHDRDASYASASWFNPFKWLSTIHGATLFAVVTAFALAMLPQTWDVFGAAGPWAWLQSTWTNGGRGALILWPLFGATNQLLAGFAFLVIGAWL
;
A
#
# COMPACT_ATOMS: atom_id res chain seq x y z
N VAL A 1 5.18 -7.88 -5.42
CA VAL A 1 5.47 -6.51 -4.97
C VAL A 1 5.01 -5.46 -5.98
N LEU A 2 5.68 -5.31 -7.14
CA LEU A 2 5.35 -4.29 -8.15
C LEU A 2 3.86 -4.25 -8.55
N ALA A 3 3.28 -5.40 -8.89
CA ALA A 3 1.85 -5.52 -9.24
C ALA A 3 0.89 -5.04 -8.13
N ILE A 4 1.20 -5.37 -6.87
CA ILE A 4 0.33 -5.09 -5.72
C ILE A 4 0.38 -3.62 -5.37
N PHE A 5 1.58 -3.03 -5.32
CA PHE A 5 1.70 -1.59 -5.08
C PHE A 5 1.07 -0.77 -6.21
N GLY A 6 1.16 -1.21 -7.46
CA GLY A 6 0.40 -0.60 -8.57
C GLY A 6 -1.11 -0.62 -8.34
N LEU A 7 -1.67 -1.75 -7.89
CA LEU A 7 -3.09 -1.88 -7.54
C LEU A 7 -3.48 -1.05 -6.30
N VAL A 8 -2.62 -1.00 -5.27
CA VAL A 8 -2.84 -0.20 -4.05
C VAL A 8 -2.93 1.27 -4.41
N ILE A 9 -1.94 1.79 -5.15
CA ILE A 9 -1.92 3.21 -5.54
C ILE A 9 -3.14 3.52 -6.42
N ALA A 10 -3.45 2.68 -7.40
CA ALA A 10 -4.63 2.86 -8.25
C ALA A 10 -5.93 2.88 -7.43
N ALA A 11 -6.08 1.99 -6.45
CA ALA A 11 -7.23 1.95 -5.56
C ALA A 11 -7.32 3.22 -4.70
N VAL A 12 -6.20 3.67 -4.12
CA VAL A 12 -6.15 4.89 -3.30
C VAL A 12 -6.50 6.13 -4.11
N LEU A 13 -5.90 6.30 -5.30
CA LEU A 13 -6.16 7.46 -6.16
C LEU A 13 -7.62 7.52 -6.61
N LYS A 14 -8.23 6.36 -6.87
CA LYS A 14 -9.65 6.27 -7.21
C LYS A 14 -10.57 6.49 -6.01
N GLN A 15 -10.22 5.94 -4.86
CA GLN A 15 -11.01 6.07 -3.63
C GLN A 15 -10.92 7.48 -3.07
N TYR A 16 -9.77 8.14 -3.17
CA TYR A 16 -9.51 9.47 -2.65
C TYR A 16 -8.98 10.39 -3.76
N PRO A 17 -9.86 10.91 -4.65
CA PRO A 17 -9.46 11.75 -5.79
C PRO A 17 -8.64 12.98 -5.39
N GLN A 18 -8.89 13.53 -4.20
CA GLN A 18 -8.15 14.66 -3.60
C GLN A 18 -6.63 14.42 -3.58
N SER A 19 -6.18 13.18 -3.48
CA SER A 19 -4.76 12.82 -3.44
C SER A 19 -4.06 12.80 -4.81
N ILE A 20 -4.82 12.83 -5.92
CA ILE A 20 -4.26 12.68 -7.28
C ILE A 20 -3.32 13.84 -7.61
N THR A 21 -3.80 15.07 -7.50
CA THR A 21 -3.01 16.27 -7.81
C THR A 21 -1.70 16.36 -7.00
N PRO A 22 -1.70 16.27 -5.66
CA PRO A 22 -0.46 16.30 -4.89
C PRO A 22 0.53 15.18 -5.28
N VAL A 23 0.05 13.95 -5.49
CA VAL A 23 0.90 12.81 -5.89
C VAL A 23 1.51 13.02 -7.29
N LEU A 24 0.73 13.54 -8.24
CA LEU A 24 1.23 13.81 -9.59
C LEU A 24 2.19 15.01 -9.62
N LEU A 25 1.88 16.08 -8.87
CA LEU A 25 2.71 17.27 -8.80
C LEU A 25 4.08 17.01 -8.16
N GLN A 26 4.16 16.02 -7.28
CA GLN A 26 5.41 15.61 -6.67
C GLN A 26 6.47 15.18 -7.68
N ILE A 27 6.08 14.51 -8.79
CA ILE A 27 7.01 14.00 -9.80
C ILE A 27 7.82 15.14 -10.46
N PRO A 28 7.20 16.17 -11.08
CA PRO A 28 7.95 17.28 -11.67
C PRO A 28 8.70 18.11 -10.62
N LEU A 29 8.15 18.27 -9.40
CA LEU A 29 8.87 18.94 -8.30
C LEU A 29 10.15 18.21 -7.92
N ALA A 30 10.09 16.88 -7.81
CA ALA A 30 11.27 16.06 -7.53
C ALA A 30 12.32 16.16 -8.64
N ILE A 31 11.91 16.12 -9.92
CA ILE A 31 12.82 16.29 -11.06
C ILE A 31 13.49 17.66 -11.05
N LEU A 32 12.72 18.73 -10.79
CA LEU A 32 13.24 20.09 -10.69
C LEU A 32 14.30 20.18 -9.59
N ILE A 33 14.00 19.66 -8.40
CA ILE A 33 14.93 19.66 -7.27
C ILE A 33 16.17 18.84 -7.58
N GLY A 34 16.02 17.65 -8.16
CA GLY A 34 17.15 16.78 -8.54
C GLY A 34 18.11 17.47 -9.52
N VAL A 35 17.58 18.07 -10.58
CA VAL A 35 18.41 18.77 -11.59
C VAL A 35 19.06 20.03 -11.02
N VAL A 36 18.33 20.83 -10.24
CA VAL A 36 18.86 22.07 -9.65
C VAL A 36 19.91 21.77 -8.59
N ALA A 37 19.65 20.83 -7.68
CA ALA A 37 20.58 20.47 -6.62
C ALA A 37 21.87 19.85 -7.18
N HIS A 38 21.76 19.00 -8.21
CA HIS A 38 22.92 18.41 -8.86
C HIS A 38 23.78 19.45 -9.59
N ARG A 39 23.18 20.43 -10.27
CA ARG A 39 23.92 21.50 -10.96
C ARG A 39 24.49 22.56 -10.03
N ALA A 40 23.84 22.85 -8.91
CA ALA A 40 24.22 23.92 -8.00
C ALA A 40 25.08 23.46 -6.81
N GLY A 41 25.26 22.15 -6.60
CA GLY A 41 25.96 21.59 -5.44
C GLY A 41 25.30 21.95 -4.11
N ARG A 42 23.99 22.24 -4.11
CA ARG A 42 23.25 22.73 -2.94
C ARG A 42 22.53 21.59 -2.23
N ASN A 43 22.33 21.76 -0.92
CA ASN A 43 21.56 20.84 -0.09
C ASN A 43 20.11 20.70 -0.61
N ILE A 44 19.65 19.46 -0.78
CA ILE A 44 18.30 19.11 -1.23
C ILE A 44 17.21 19.42 -0.20
N ALA A 45 17.57 19.57 1.08
CA ALA A 45 16.61 19.65 2.17
C ALA A 45 15.64 20.84 2.07
N LEU A 46 16.16 22.05 1.86
CA LEU A 46 15.36 23.27 1.78
C LEU A 46 14.39 23.25 0.57
N PRO A 47 14.84 22.92 -0.66
CA PRO A 47 13.92 22.73 -1.78
C PRO A 47 12.86 21.66 -1.53
N SER A 48 13.19 20.56 -0.87
CA SER A 48 12.22 19.50 -0.54
C SER A 48 11.18 19.94 0.49
N VAL A 49 11.56 20.76 1.48
CA VAL A 49 10.58 21.38 2.40
C VAL A 49 9.64 22.31 1.64
N ALA A 50 10.16 23.12 0.71
CA ALA A 50 9.32 23.96 -0.14
C ALA A 50 8.35 23.12 -1.01
N ALA A 51 8.83 22.02 -1.59
CA ALA A 51 7.97 21.09 -2.34
C ALA A 51 6.89 20.45 -1.45
N LEU A 52 7.22 20.06 -0.22
CA LEU A 52 6.24 19.54 0.74
C LEU A 52 5.14 20.58 1.03
N VAL A 53 5.53 21.84 1.26
CA VAL A 53 4.56 22.93 1.47
C VAL A 53 3.65 23.08 0.24
N VAL A 54 4.21 23.06 -0.97
CA VAL A 54 3.42 23.12 -2.21
C VAL A 54 2.44 21.95 -2.29
N MET A 55 2.88 20.73 -1.96
CA MET A 55 1.99 19.55 -1.94
C MET A 55 0.84 19.73 -0.93
N TYR A 56 1.11 20.24 0.27
CA TYR A 56 0.08 20.50 1.27
C TYR A 56 -0.89 21.62 0.86
N LEU A 57 -0.41 22.65 0.16
CA LEU A 57 -1.29 23.64 -0.43
C LEU A 57 -2.22 22.99 -1.46
N THR A 58 -1.75 22.04 -2.27
CA THR A 58 -2.64 21.32 -3.19
C THR A 58 -3.64 20.39 -2.51
N VAL A 59 -3.36 19.92 -1.29
CA VAL A 59 -4.34 19.20 -0.46
C VAL A 59 -5.43 20.15 0.01
N ILE A 60 -5.05 21.32 0.53
CA ILE A 60 -5.99 22.34 1.04
C ILE A 60 -6.86 22.93 -0.08
N PHE A 61 -6.25 23.19 -1.24
CA PHE A 61 -6.91 23.76 -2.41
C PHE A 61 -7.40 22.71 -3.42
N GLY A 62 -7.38 21.42 -3.05
CA GLY A 62 -7.83 20.30 -3.90
C GLY A 62 -9.31 20.38 -4.28
N ASP A 63 -10.11 21.00 -3.41
CA ASP A 63 -11.55 21.22 -3.57
C ASP A 63 -11.92 22.37 -4.51
N ILE A 64 -10.95 23.17 -4.98
CA ILE A 64 -11.22 24.23 -5.96
C ILE A 64 -11.80 23.58 -7.25
N PRO A 65 -12.88 24.13 -7.85
CA PRO A 65 -13.59 23.48 -8.96
C PRO A 65 -12.71 22.98 -10.11
N LEU A 66 -11.64 23.71 -10.44
CA LEU A 66 -10.67 23.31 -11.47
C LEU A 66 -9.89 22.05 -11.07
N VAL A 67 -9.32 22.04 -9.87
CA VAL A 67 -8.50 20.94 -9.36
C VAL A 67 -9.38 19.74 -9.04
N HIS A 68 -10.54 19.98 -8.42
CA HIS A 68 -11.54 18.96 -8.15
C HIS A 68 -12.01 18.30 -9.46
N GLY A 69 -12.38 19.09 -10.47
CA GLY A 69 -12.78 18.56 -11.78
C GLY A 69 -11.71 17.71 -12.44
N PHE A 70 -10.45 18.15 -12.40
CA PHE A 70 -9.31 17.38 -12.90
C PHE A 70 -9.13 16.05 -12.15
N ASN A 71 -9.19 16.08 -10.81
CA ASN A 71 -9.11 14.89 -9.97
C ASN A 71 -10.25 13.91 -10.27
N GLN A 72 -11.48 14.38 -10.46
CA GLN A 72 -12.63 13.53 -10.76
C GLN A 72 -12.52 12.86 -12.14
N VAL A 73 -12.04 13.57 -13.16
CA VAL A 73 -11.82 13.01 -14.50
C VAL A 73 -10.79 11.86 -14.46
N LEU A 74 -9.73 12.02 -13.67
CA LEU A 74 -8.72 10.99 -13.49
C LEU A 74 -9.19 9.84 -12.59
N ALA A 75 -9.95 10.13 -11.53
CA ALA A 75 -10.52 9.11 -10.66
C ALA A 75 -11.58 8.23 -11.38
N ALA A 76 -12.29 8.81 -12.35
CA ALA A 76 -13.25 8.09 -13.19
C ALA A 76 -12.60 7.01 -14.08
N GLN A 77 -11.27 7.04 -14.25
CA GLN A 77 -10.58 6.05 -15.06
C GLN A 77 -10.69 4.62 -14.46
N PRO A 78 -10.69 3.59 -15.32
CA PRO A 78 -10.58 2.19 -14.88
C PRO A 78 -9.31 1.93 -14.06
N ILE A 79 -9.37 0.99 -13.11
CA ILE A 79 -8.19 0.65 -12.27
C ILE A 79 -7.02 0.18 -13.15
N ALA A 80 -7.28 -0.58 -14.21
CA ALA A 80 -6.22 -1.02 -15.11
C ALA A 80 -5.52 0.14 -15.84
N ALA A 81 -6.24 1.21 -16.19
CA ALA A 81 -5.63 2.37 -16.82
C ALA A 81 -4.61 3.05 -15.87
N TRP A 82 -4.96 3.14 -14.58
CA TRP A 82 -4.03 3.59 -13.54
C TRP A 82 -2.83 2.66 -13.40
N VAL A 83 -3.06 1.34 -13.33
CA VAL A 83 -1.96 0.36 -13.23
C VAL A 83 -1.01 0.48 -14.43
N VAL A 84 -1.52 0.61 -15.66
CA VAL A 84 -0.69 0.83 -16.85
C VAL A 84 0.13 2.11 -16.71
N GLY A 85 -0.51 3.24 -16.35
CA GLY A 85 0.18 4.51 -16.18
C GLY A 85 1.28 4.46 -15.10
N LEU A 86 0.99 3.83 -13.96
CA LEU A 86 1.93 3.66 -12.86
C LEU A 86 3.10 2.74 -13.22
N LEU A 87 2.86 1.69 -14.01
CA LEU A 87 3.89 0.78 -14.47
C LEU A 87 4.78 1.39 -15.56
N VAL A 88 4.20 2.19 -16.47
CA VAL A 88 4.98 3.01 -17.41
C VAL A 88 5.84 4.02 -16.65
N TYR A 89 5.28 4.67 -15.63
CA TYR A 89 6.03 5.53 -14.72
C TYR A 89 7.18 4.77 -14.03
N ALA A 90 6.91 3.58 -13.45
CA ALA A 90 7.91 2.76 -12.78
C ALA A 90 9.05 2.33 -13.72
N TYR A 91 8.72 2.03 -14.99
CA TYR A 91 9.71 1.78 -16.03
C TYR A 91 10.65 2.99 -16.21
N ILE A 92 10.08 4.18 -16.42
CA ILE A 92 10.86 5.42 -16.61
C ILE A 92 11.73 5.68 -15.37
N ALA A 93 11.14 5.60 -14.17
CA ALA A 93 11.83 5.85 -12.90
C ALA A 93 12.98 4.86 -12.63
N SER A 94 12.88 3.61 -13.08
CA SER A 94 13.93 2.58 -12.92
C SER A 94 15.11 2.76 -13.88
N VAL A 95 14.85 3.31 -15.07
CA VAL A 95 15.84 3.54 -16.13
C VAL A 95 16.65 4.81 -15.87
N ILE A 96 16.01 5.89 -15.41
CA ILE A 96 16.71 7.16 -15.18
C ILE A 96 17.66 7.11 -13.95
N PRO A 97 18.69 7.97 -13.92
CA PRO A 97 19.60 8.04 -12.77
C PRO A 97 18.89 8.38 -11.45
N VAL A 98 19.36 7.78 -10.36
CA VAL A 98 18.77 7.90 -9.01
C VAL A 98 18.64 9.36 -8.56
N TRP A 99 19.65 10.19 -8.82
CA TRP A 99 19.70 11.59 -8.40
C TRP A 99 18.69 12.49 -9.13
N VAL A 100 18.18 12.08 -10.30
CA VAL A 100 17.24 12.90 -11.09
C VAL A 100 15.85 12.89 -10.47
N LEU A 101 15.36 11.70 -10.08
CA LEU A 101 13.99 11.53 -9.60
C LEU A 101 13.92 10.84 -8.25
N LEU A 102 14.54 9.67 -8.11
CA LEU A 102 14.34 8.80 -6.94
C LEU A 102 14.83 9.47 -5.64
N GLN A 103 16.06 9.97 -5.61
CA GLN A 103 16.63 10.62 -4.42
C GLN A 103 15.84 11.87 -3.95
N PRO A 104 15.55 12.87 -4.80
CA PRO A 104 14.77 14.04 -4.36
C PRO A 104 13.32 13.67 -4.00
N ARG A 105 12.72 12.70 -4.69
CA ARG A 105 11.38 12.21 -4.40
C ARG A 105 11.31 11.50 -3.05
N ASP A 106 12.24 10.58 -2.80
CA ASP A 106 12.32 9.82 -1.54
C ASP A 106 12.52 10.78 -0.37
N TYR A 107 13.30 11.84 -0.55
CA TYR A 107 13.48 12.86 0.47
C TYR A 107 12.19 13.65 0.76
N ILE A 108 11.44 14.07 -0.27
CA ILE A 108 10.12 14.71 -0.09
C ILE A 108 9.16 13.75 0.65
N ASN A 109 9.15 12.48 0.25
CA ASN A 109 8.29 11.46 0.86
C ASN A 109 8.65 11.14 2.30
N ALA A 110 9.94 11.12 2.64
CA ALA A 110 10.39 10.95 4.01
C ALA A 110 9.91 12.12 4.89
N LEU A 111 10.04 13.36 4.40
CA LEU A 111 9.51 14.53 5.12
C LEU A 111 7.99 14.46 5.28
N GLN A 112 7.27 14.03 4.24
CA GLN A 112 5.82 13.84 4.28
C GLN A 112 5.40 12.76 5.27
N LEU A 113 6.13 11.63 5.32
CA LEU A 113 5.87 10.56 6.27
C LEU A 113 6.08 11.05 7.70
N LEU A 114 7.19 11.73 7.98
CA LEU A 114 7.50 12.24 9.32
C LEU A 114 6.49 13.29 9.79
N SER A 115 6.09 14.21 8.90
CA SER A 115 5.11 15.25 9.22
C SER A 115 3.68 14.68 9.33
N GLY A 116 3.28 13.75 8.46
CA GLY A 116 2.00 13.04 8.56
C GLY A 116 1.88 12.25 9.86
N LEU A 117 2.96 11.56 10.25
CA LEU A 117 3.07 10.83 11.52
C LEU A 117 2.97 11.78 12.73
N ALA A 118 3.63 12.94 12.68
CA ALA A 118 3.55 13.94 13.73
C ALA A 118 2.14 14.52 13.89
N VAL A 119 1.46 14.83 12.78
CA VAL A 119 0.07 15.33 12.78
C VAL A 119 -0.90 14.25 13.28
N LEU A 120 -0.72 12.99 12.85
CA LEU A 120 -1.51 11.87 13.35
C LEU A 120 -1.31 11.67 14.85
N LEU A 121 -0.07 11.69 15.34
CA LEU A 121 0.23 11.56 16.76
C LEU A 121 -0.39 12.70 17.58
N ALA A 122 -0.30 13.93 17.09
CA ALA A 122 -0.97 15.07 17.71
C ALA A 122 -2.50 14.88 17.73
N GLY A 123 -3.07 14.38 16.64
CA GLY A 123 -4.49 14.06 16.53
C GLY A 123 -4.94 13.00 17.54
N VAL A 124 -4.17 11.91 17.68
CA VAL A 124 -4.42 10.87 18.69
C VAL A 124 -4.35 11.48 20.09
N ALA A 125 -3.30 12.25 20.41
CA ALA A 125 -3.14 12.86 21.72
C ALA A 125 -4.29 13.81 22.09
N VAL A 126 -4.69 14.68 21.17
CA VAL A 126 -5.82 15.60 21.37
C VAL A 126 -7.14 14.83 21.48
N ALA A 127 -7.39 13.87 20.59
CA ALA A 127 -8.59 13.07 20.64
C ALA A 127 -8.71 12.29 21.95
N SER A 128 -7.61 11.76 22.48
CA SER A 128 -7.59 11.06 23.78
C SER A 128 -7.87 11.98 24.97
N LEU A 129 -7.55 13.27 24.87
CA LEU A 129 -7.74 14.23 25.98
C LEU A 129 -9.11 14.90 25.97
N ILE A 130 -9.61 15.27 24.79
CA ILE A 130 -10.83 16.09 24.65
C ILE A 130 -11.89 15.49 23.74
N GLY A 131 -11.69 14.29 23.21
CA GLY A 131 -12.58 13.65 22.24
C GLY A 131 -12.30 14.06 20.79
N GLY A 132 -12.97 13.37 19.85
CA GLY A 132 -12.85 13.56 18.40
C GLY A 132 -13.32 14.94 17.90
N ALA A 133 -13.46 15.05 16.58
CA ALA A 133 -13.96 16.28 15.96
C ALA A 133 -15.41 16.60 16.43
N PRO A 134 -15.74 17.87 16.69
CA PRO A 134 -17.10 18.27 17.04
C PRO A 134 -18.08 17.85 15.94
N SER A 135 -19.18 17.20 16.32
CA SER A 135 -20.22 16.76 15.38
C SER A 135 -21.52 17.52 15.67
N GLY A 136 -21.87 18.51 14.85
CA GLY A 136 -23.09 19.31 15.07
C GLY A 136 -23.03 20.14 16.35
N ASP A 137 -24.02 19.98 17.24
CA ASP A 137 -24.16 20.67 18.55
C ASP A 137 -22.96 20.38 19.48
N GLU A 138 -21.80 20.99 19.21
CA GLU A 138 -20.55 21.18 20.00
C GLU A 138 -19.95 20.00 20.82
N VAL A 139 -20.61 18.84 20.90
CA VAL A 139 -20.16 17.68 21.69
C VAL A 139 -19.12 16.92 20.90
N ARG A 140 -17.94 16.76 21.50
CA ARG A 140 -16.86 15.94 20.97
C ARG A 140 -17.12 14.47 21.34
N PRO A 141 -17.13 13.54 20.38
CA PRO A 141 -17.32 12.12 20.68
C PRO A 141 -16.09 11.59 21.46
N PRO A 142 -16.28 10.81 22.54
CA PRO A 142 -15.16 10.24 23.28
C PRO A 142 -14.40 9.24 22.41
N VAL A 143 -13.08 9.16 22.60
CA VAL A 143 -12.26 8.10 21.98
C VAL A 143 -12.42 6.83 22.80
N GLU A 144 -13.00 5.81 22.19
CA GLU A 144 -13.12 4.49 22.79
C GLU A 144 -12.46 3.44 21.89
N LEU A 145 -11.87 2.42 22.52
CA LEU A 145 -11.43 1.24 21.80
C LEU A 145 -12.66 0.41 21.43
N VAL A 146 -13.18 0.62 20.21
CA VAL A 146 -14.41 0.00 19.72
C VAL A 146 -14.19 -1.43 19.23
N ALA A 147 -12.95 -1.79 18.92
CA ALA A 147 -12.56 -3.15 18.56
C ALA A 147 -12.69 -4.10 19.78
N PRO A 148 -13.19 -5.33 19.59
CA PRO A 148 -13.20 -6.34 20.65
C PRO A 148 -11.77 -6.73 21.02
N VAL A 149 -11.52 -6.96 22.31
CA VAL A 149 -10.19 -7.37 22.82
C VAL A 149 -9.75 -8.69 22.21
N VAL A 150 -10.69 -9.64 22.06
CA VAL A 150 -10.47 -10.91 21.39
C VAL A 150 -11.74 -11.35 20.67
N ASP A 151 -11.59 -11.77 19.41
CA ASP A 151 -12.59 -12.54 18.66
C ASP A 151 -11.92 -13.82 18.16
N TRP A 152 -12.30 -14.96 18.75
CA TRP A 152 -11.70 -16.26 18.43
C TRP A 152 -12.30 -16.93 17.19
N GLN A 153 -13.47 -16.48 16.73
CA GLN A 153 -14.15 -17.07 15.57
C GLN A 153 -14.71 -15.98 14.64
N PRO A 154 -13.85 -15.08 14.11
CA PRO A 154 -14.32 -14.12 13.13
C PRO A 154 -14.79 -14.87 11.87
N GLU A 155 -15.95 -14.51 11.35
CA GLU A 155 -16.56 -15.24 10.24
C GLU A 155 -15.69 -15.19 8.98
N GLY A 156 -15.37 -16.39 8.45
CA GLY A 156 -14.52 -16.54 7.27
C GLY A 156 -13.05 -16.19 7.51
N ALA A 157 -12.62 -15.93 8.75
CA ALA A 157 -11.24 -15.63 9.05
C ALA A 157 -10.37 -16.89 8.99
N PRO A 158 -9.21 -16.82 8.31
CA PRO A 158 -8.23 -17.89 8.36
C PRO A 158 -7.56 -17.94 9.75
N PRO A 159 -6.99 -19.09 10.16
CA PRO A 159 -6.33 -19.21 11.46
C PRO A 159 -5.22 -18.16 11.64
N LEU A 160 -5.16 -17.53 12.83
CA LEU A 160 -4.18 -16.48 13.14
C LEU A 160 -2.74 -16.91 12.82
N ILE A 161 -2.42 -18.17 13.12
CA ILE A 161 -1.18 -18.83 12.70
C ILE A 161 -1.55 -19.76 11.53
N PRO A 162 -0.94 -19.62 10.34
CA PRO A 162 0.23 -18.80 10.02
C PRO A 162 -0.08 -17.43 9.38
N VAL A 163 -1.35 -17.00 9.30
CA VAL A 163 -1.74 -15.77 8.58
C VAL A 163 -0.97 -14.56 9.04
N LEU A 164 -0.80 -14.35 10.36
CA LEU A 164 -0.02 -13.26 10.94
C LEU A 164 1.38 -13.15 10.33
N PHE A 165 2.02 -14.30 10.11
CA PHE A 165 3.38 -14.40 9.59
C PHE A 165 3.43 -14.23 8.06
N ILE A 166 2.39 -14.69 7.37
CA ILE A 166 2.37 -14.79 5.92
C ILE A 166 1.76 -13.54 5.25
N THR A 167 0.85 -12.83 5.92
CA THR A 167 0.13 -11.67 5.33
C THR A 167 0.67 -10.33 5.80
N ILE A 168 1.25 -10.27 7.01
CA ILE A 168 1.92 -9.06 7.52
C ILE A 168 3.32 -9.00 6.92
N ALA A 169 3.39 -8.40 5.73
CA ALA A 169 4.58 -8.31 4.91
C ALA A 169 5.85 -7.81 5.64
N CYS A 170 5.71 -6.94 6.65
CA CYS A 170 6.83 -6.36 7.39
C CYS A 170 6.90 -6.82 8.87
N GLY A 171 6.16 -7.87 9.24
CA GLY A 171 6.03 -8.30 10.65
C GLY A 171 7.25 -9.04 11.19
N ALA A 172 7.69 -8.66 12.40
CA ALA A 172 8.75 -9.20 13.27
C ALA A 172 10.17 -9.41 12.65
N CYS A 173 10.28 -10.01 11.46
CA CYS A 173 11.52 -10.28 10.72
C CYS A 173 11.25 -10.11 9.20
N SER A 174 11.87 -9.12 8.55
CA SER A 174 11.62 -8.82 7.12
C SER A 174 12.86 -9.03 6.24
N GLY A 175 12.86 -10.08 5.40
CA GLY A 175 13.93 -10.33 4.44
C GLY A 175 14.00 -9.29 3.31
N PHE A 176 12.89 -8.63 3.00
CA PHE A 176 12.78 -7.58 2.02
C PHE A 176 13.54 -6.33 2.48
N HIS A 177 13.53 -6.02 3.78
CA HIS A 177 14.36 -4.95 4.33
C HIS A 177 15.85 -5.27 4.20
N CYS A 178 16.27 -6.54 4.33
CA CYS A 178 17.65 -6.95 4.06
C CYS A 178 18.03 -6.77 2.57
N LEU A 179 17.12 -7.10 1.64
CA LEU A 179 17.34 -6.88 0.19
C LEU A 179 17.43 -5.39 -0.17
N VAL A 180 16.50 -4.58 0.36
CA VAL A 180 16.48 -3.13 0.12
C VAL A 180 17.73 -2.49 0.75
N GLY A 181 18.06 -2.88 1.98
CA GLY A 181 19.23 -2.39 2.71
C GLY A 181 20.54 -2.66 1.96
N SER A 182 20.72 -3.86 1.43
CA SER A 182 21.89 -4.23 0.62
C SER A 182 21.91 -3.58 -0.77
N GLY A 183 20.75 -3.33 -1.39
CA GLY A 183 20.67 -2.83 -2.76
C GLY A 183 20.62 -1.30 -2.92
N THR A 184 20.05 -0.58 -1.95
CA THR A 184 19.78 0.86 -2.02
C THR A 184 20.37 1.64 -0.85
N THR A 185 20.06 1.27 0.39
CA THR A 185 20.52 2.00 1.59
C THR A 185 22.05 2.00 1.69
N SER A 186 22.69 0.86 1.42
CA SER A 186 24.15 0.72 1.37
C SER A 186 24.85 1.69 0.40
N LYS A 187 24.16 2.12 -0.67
CA LYS A 187 24.67 3.05 -1.69
C LYS A 187 24.39 4.51 -1.37
N GLN A 188 23.56 4.78 -0.37
CA GLN A 188 23.15 6.12 0.05
C GLN A 188 23.73 6.53 1.41
N ILE A 189 24.20 5.56 2.20
CA ILE A 189 24.94 5.81 3.44
C ILE A 189 26.31 6.42 3.10
N GLU A 190 26.68 7.50 3.79
CA GLU A 190 27.96 8.18 3.61
C GLU A 190 29.12 7.44 4.29
N ARG A 191 28.86 6.85 5.48
CA ARG A 191 29.84 6.12 6.29
C ARG A 191 29.19 4.99 7.08
N GLU A 192 29.97 3.95 7.37
CA GLU A 192 29.50 2.74 8.05
C GLU A 192 28.83 3.01 9.41
N THR A 193 29.29 4.02 10.15
CA THR A 193 28.70 4.40 11.45
C THR A 193 27.24 4.86 11.34
N ASP A 194 26.81 5.30 10.14
CA ASP A 194 25.43 5.72 9.90
C ASP A 194 24.50 4.53 9.61
N ALA A 195 25.06 3.33 9.34
CA ALA A 195 24.27 2.14 9.05
C ALA A 195 23.36 1.72 10.22
N ARG A 196 23.88 1.76 11.46
CA ARG A 196 23.11 1.46 12.66
C ARG A 196 21.95 2.43 12.90
N PRO A 197 22.16 3.77 12.96
CA PRO A 197 21.05 4.70 13.18
C PRO A 197 20.03 4.68 12.04
N VAL A 198 20.45 4.49 10.79
CA VAL A 198 19.52 4.39 9.65
C VAL A 198 18.72 3.09 9.71
N GLY A 199 19.38 1.94 9.87
CA GLY A 199 18.72 0.63 9.87
C GLY A 199 17.87 0.38 11.13
N TYR A 200 18.41 0.62 12.32
CA TYR A 200 17.65 0.43 13.56
C TYR A 200 16.58 1.51 13.74
N GLY A 201 16.89 2.75 13.37
CA GLY A 201 15.94 3.87 13.44
C GLY A 201 14.73 3.66 12.53
N SER A 202 14.92 3.17 11.30
CA SER A 202 13.81 2.87 10.40
C SER A 202 12.89 1.79 10.97
N MET A 203 13.44 0.71 11.52
CA MET A 203 12.65 -0.36 12.16
C MET A 203 11.82 0.17 13.35
N LEU A 204 12.38 1.05 14.18
CA LEU A 204 11.63 1.67 15.28
C LEU A 204 10.49 2.55 14.75
N THR A 205 10.74 3.35 13.71
CA THR A 205 9.70 4.22 13.12
C THR A 205 8.59 3.42 12.44
N GLU A 206 8.90 2.27 11.83
CA GLU A 206 7.89 1.36 11.26
C GLU A 206 7.05 0.71 12.35
N GLY A 207 7.67 0.24 13.43
CA GLY A 207 6.96 -0.30 14.60
C GLY A 207 6.03 0.74 15.22
N PHE A 208 6.49 1.99 15.35
CA PHE A 208 5.67 3.10 15.82
C PHE A 208 4.50 3.40 14.88
N LEU A 209 4.73 3.46 13.56
CA LEU A 209 3.66 3.59 12.57
C LEU A 209 2.64 2.45 12.70
N ALA A 210 3.08 1.20 12.88
CA ALA A 210 2.18 0.06 13.04
C ALA A 210 1.26 0.21 14.26
N THR A 211 1.78 0.72 15.38
CA THR A 211 0.94 1.00 16.57
C THR A 211 -0.12 2.07 16.30
N LEU A 212 0.22 3.12 15.55
CA LEU A 212 -0.74 4.16 15.18
C LEU A 212 -1.77 3.66 14.15
N VAL A 213 -1.38 2.79 13.22
CA VAL A 213 -2.31 2.11 12.30
C VAL A 213 -3.32 1.29 13.09
N ILE A 214 -2.88 0.53 14.09
CA ILE A 214 -3.78 -0.23 14.97
C ILE A 214 -4.73 0.71 15.71
N ALA A 215 -4.22 1.80 16.30
CA ALA A 215 -5.07 2.78 16.98
C ALA A 215 -6.10 3.43 16.02
N ALA A 216 -5.69 3.78 14.81
CA ALA A 216 -6.57 4.34 13.78
C ALA A 216 -7.70 3.37 13.41
N CYS A 217 -7.37 2.10 13.17
CA CYS A 217 -8.34 1.07 12.80
C CYS A 217 -9.25 0.67 13.97
N ALA A 218 -8.72 0.59 15.20
CA ALA A 218 -9.43 0.04 16.35
C ALA A 218 -10.21 1.08 17.18
N ALA A 219 -9.80 2.35 17.13
CA ALA A 219 -10.44 3.44 17.87
C ALA A 219 -10.80 4.62 16.96
N GLY A 220 -9.90 5.00 16.03
CA GLY A 220 -10.12 6.13 15.12
C GLY A 220 -11.38 5.97 14.24
N ILE A 221 -11.68 4.76 13.77
CA ILE A 221 -12.91 4.45 13.03
C ILE A 221 -14.16 4.70 13.89
N GLY A 222 -14.08 4.41 15.19
CA GLY A 222 -15.17 4.63 16.14
C GLY A 222 -15.58 6.11 16.30
N LEU A 223 -14.70 7.05 15.95
CA LEU A 223 -15.03 8.48 15.99
C LEU A 223 -15.98 8.93 14.88
N GLY A 224 -16.14 8.14 13.82
CA GLY A 224 -17.11 8.43 12.77
C GLY A 224 -16.73 7.90 11.40
N ILE A 225 -17.71 7.37 10.67
CA ILE A 225 -17.61 7.19 9.23
C ILE A 225 -18.68 8.07 8.60
N SER A 226 -18.24 9.16 7.95
CA SER A 226 -19.13 10.04 7.20
C SER A 226 -19.41 9.43 5.83
N ARG A 227 -20.69 9.23 5.51
CA ARG A 227 -21.13 9.03 4.12
C ARG A 227 -20.91 10.37 3.40
N SER A 228 -19.88 10.48 2.57
CA SER A 228 -19.84 11.48 1.50
C SER A 228 -20.17 10.75 0.20
N GLU A 229 -20.96 11.36 -0.68
CA GLU A 229 -21.56 10.83 -1.92
C GLU A 229 -20.63 10.07 -2.91
N HIS A 230 -19.35 9.84 -2.60
CA HIS A 230 -18.32 9.33 -3.51
C HIS A 230 -17.75 7.93 -3.20
N HIS A 231 -18.14 7.25 -2.12
CA HIS A 231 -17.57 5.93 -1.78
C HIS A 231 -18.56 4.78 -2.02
N SER A 232 -18.57 4.26 -3.25
CA SER A 232 -19.48 3.20 -3.75
C SER A 232 -19.31 1.80 -3.16
N TYR A 233 -18.39 1.59 -2.20
CA TYR A 233 -17.92 0.25 -1.83
C TYR A 233 -18.48 -0.33 -0.54
N ASN A 234 -19.29 0.42 0.21
CA ASN A 234 -19.97 -0.13 1.39
C ASN A 234 -21.34 0.54 1.56
N ARG A 235 -22.25 0.26 0.62
CA ARG A 235 -23.62 0.76 0.71
C ARG A 235 -24.36 -0.06 1.75
N ILE A 236 -24.23 0.33 3.00
CA ILE A 236 -24.97 -0.28 4.10
C ILE A 236 -26.41 0.22 3.99
N SER A 237 -27.31 -0.65 3.55
CA SER A 237 -28.74 -0.44 3.68
C SER A 237 -29.11 -0.69 5.14
N ILE A 238 -29.60 0.34 5.81
CA ILE A 238 -30.22 0.23 7.13
C ILE A 238 -31.68 -0.12 6.87
N SER A 239 -32.05 -1.39 7.05
CA SER A 239 -33.44 -1.84 6.96
C SER A 239 -33.97 -2.08 8.37
N PRO A 240 -34.96 -1.30 8.84
CA PRO A 240 -35.70 -1.66 10.04
C PRO A 240 -36.48 -2.95 9.75
N THR A 241 -36.37 -3.97 10.60
CA THR A 241 -37.10 -5.22 10.41
C THR A 241 -37.61 -5.73 11.76
N GLU A 242 -38.89 -6.10 11.82
CA GLU A 242 -39.49 -6.73 12.99
C GLU A 242 -39.61 -8.24 12.74
N VAL A 243 -39.01 -9.04 13.61
CA VAL A 243 -39.08 -10.51 13.56
C VAL A 243 -39.57 -10.98 14.92
N GLU A 244 -40.73 -11.65 14.95
CA GLU A 244 -41.34 -12.23 16.15
C GLU A 244 -41.52 -11.22 17.32
N GLY A 245 -41.88 -9.97 17.02
CA GLY A 245 -42.11 -8.92 18.02
C GLY A 245 -40.85 -8.26 18.58
N ALA A 246 -39.66 -8.71 18.16
CA ALA A 246 -38.39 -8.03 18.40
C ALA A 246 -38.03 -7.17 17.19
N ARG A 247 -37.50 -5.97 17.45
CA ARG A 247 -37.20 -5.00 16.41
C ARG A 247 -35.70 -4.90 16.15
N TYR A 248 -35.29 -4.99 14.89
CA TYR A 248 -33.90 -5.13 14.45
C TYR A 248 -33.50 -4.07 13.42
N ILE A 249 -32.22 -3.67 13.44
CA ILE A 249 -31.60 -2.88 12.38
C ILE A 249 -30.70 -3.82 11.58
N ILE A 250 -31.07 -4.07 10.32
CA ILE A 250 -30.25 -4.87 9.39
C ILE A 250 -29.32 -3.92 8.65
N LEU A 251 -28.02 -4.19 8.71
CA LEU A 251 -26.97 -3.51 7.94
C LEU A 251 -26.61 -4.40 6.74
N GLY A 252 -27.17 -4.12 5.56
CA GLY A 252 -26.96 -4.93 4.35
C GLY A 252 -25.99 -4.30 3.35
N ASP A 253 -25.05 -5.07 2.80
CA ASP A 253 -24.34 -4.70 1.55
C ASP A 253 -25.21 -5.09 0.34
N ARG A 254 -25.23 -4.28 -0.73
CA ARG A 254 -25.96 -4.63 -1.97
C ARG A 254 -25.45 -5.91 -2.65
N ASN A 255 -24.27 -6.40 -2.28
CA ASN A 255 -23.73 -7.69 -2.76
C ASN A 255 -24.13 -8.89 -1.90
N LEU A 256 -24.70 -8.68 -0.71
CA LEU A 256 -25.42 -9.72 0.02
C LEU A 256 -26.88 -9.65 -0.42
N ARG A 257 -27.19 -10.21 -1.59
CA ARG A 257 -28.57 -10.61 -1.93
C ARG A 257 -28.97 -11.82 -1.10
N PHE A 258 -28.92 -11.71 0.22
CA PHE A 258 -29.70 -12.60 1.08
C PHE A 258 -30.98 -11.86 1.42
N SER A 259 -31.98 -12.29 0.68
CA SER A 259 -33.28 -11.66 0.48
C SER A 259 -34.07 -11.61 1.80
N GLU A 260 -34.90 -10.58 1.98
CA GLU A 260 -36.08 -10.53 2.87
C GLU A 260 -36.86 -11.86 3.02
N THR A 261 -36.72 -12.75 2.04
CA THR A 261 -37.30 -14.10 2.01
C THR A 261 -36.68 -15.08 3.00
N GLU A 262 -35.41 -14.95 3.39
CA GLU A 262 -34.75 -15.90 4.30
C GLU A 262 -34.94 -15.58 5.79
N ALA A 263 -35.16 -14.32 6.16
CA ALA A 263 -35.57 -13.97 7.53
C ALA A 263 -36.94 -14.57 7.90
N LYS A 264 -37.78 -14.85 6.90
CA LYS A 264 -39.07 -15.54 7.03
C LYS A 264 -39.01 -17.05 6.73
N ASN A 265 -37.81 -17.61 6.53
CA ASN A 265 -37.66 -19.02 6.20
C ASN A 265 -37.41 -19.84 7.48
N ASP A 266 -38.40 -20.63 7.89
CA ASP A 266 -38.38 -21.46 9.10
C ASP A 266 -37.31 -22.57 9.10
N SER A 267 -36.58 -22.75 7.99
CA SER A 267 -35.48 -23.71 7.86
C SER A 267 -34.12 -23.20 8.38
N VAL A 268 -33.99 -21.91 8.72
CA VAL A 268 -32.77 -21.33 9.29
C VAL A 268 -32.81 -21.40 10.83
N PRO A 269 -31.83 -22.05 11.49
CA PRO A 269 -31.79 -22.16 12.95
C PRO A 269 -31.90 -20.80 13.65
N GLU A 270 -32.69 -20.72 14.71
CA GLU A 270 -32.96 -19.47 15.44
C GLU A 270 -31.70 -18.78 15.96
N ALA A 271 -30.66 -19.55 16.32
CA ALA A 271 -29.36 -19.03 16.73
C ALA A 271 -28.58 -18.34 15.60
N GLU A 272 -28.90 -18.61 14.34
CA GLU A 272 -28.28 -17.98 13.16
C GLU A 272 -29.04 -16.69 12.79
N ARG A 273 -30.38 -16.70 12.91
CA ARG A 273 -31.22 -15.48 12.81
C ARG A 273 -30.90 -14.45 13.90
N ARG A 274 -30.67 -14.90 15.15
CA ARG A 274 -30.25 -14.05 16.28
C ARG A 274 -28.80 -13.54 16.20
N ARG A 275 -27.94 -14.12 15.35
CA ARG A 275 -26.52 -13.73 15.23
C ARG A 275 -26.28 -12.56 14.27
N TYR A 276 -27.13 -12.40 13.25
CA TYR A 276 -27.07 -11.29 12.28
C TYR A 276 -28.02 -10.14 12.61
N ALA A 277 -28.95 -10.37 13.53
CA ALA A 277 -29.87 -9.37 14.03
C ALA A 277 -29.30 -8.85 15.36
N MET A 278 -29.10 -7.54 15.50
CA MET A 278 -28.80 -6.94 16.81
C MET A 278 -29.94 -7.30 17.78
N SER A 279 -29.75 -8.33 18.61
CA SER A 279 -30.76 -8.72 19.58
C SER A 279 -30.85 -7.65 20.67
N THR A 280 -32.00 -7.01 20.77
CA THR A 280 -32.40 -6.19 21.93
C THR A 280 -32.73 -7.06 23.16
N THR A 281 -32.08 -8.21 23.33
CA THR A 281 -32.38 -9.19 24.39
C THR A 281 -31.39 -9.13 25.54
N GLU A 282 -31.01 -7.93 25.97
CA GLU A 282 -30.85 -7.69 27.40
C GLU A 282 -32.10 -6.94 27.83
N ALA A 283 -32.86 -7.59 28.72
CA ALA A 283 -34.14 -7.12 29.21
C ALA A 283 -34.06 -5.66 29.66
N TRP A 284 -34.94 -4.83 29.12
CA TRP A 284 -35.33 -3.60 29.81
C TRP A 284 -36.13 -4.04 31.05
N GLU A 285 -35.44 -4.26 32.17
CA GLU A 285 -36.10 -4.31 33.47
C GLU A 285 -36.66 -2.93 33.76
N GLU A 286 -37.97 -2.86 33.98
CA GLU A 286 -38.76 -1.65 34.18
C GLU A 286 -38.46 -0.94 35.51
N ASP A 287 -37.54 -1.45 36.33
CA ASP A 287 -37.19 -0.88 37.63
C ASP A 287 -35.70 -1.01 37.94
N ALA A 288 -34.88 -0.10 37.40
CA ALA A 288 -33.56 0.17 37.96
C ALA A 288 -33.13 1.62 37.71
N GLN A 289 -33.16 2.43 38.77
CA GLN A 289 -32.42 3.69 38.80
C GLN A 289 -30.91 3.40 38.77
N VAL A 290 -30.36 3.26 37.56
CA VAL A 290 -28.92 3.31 37.29
C VAL A 290 -28.66 4.63 36.59
N GLN A 291 -27.78 5.43 37.18
CA GLN A 291 -27.47 6.79 36.76
C GLN A 291 -27.04 6.84 35.28
N ALA A 292 -27.79 7.64 34.52
CA ALA A 292 -27.55 7.96 33.12
C ALA A 292 -26.16 8.57 32.92
N ASN A 293 -25.23 7.78 32.39
CA ASN A 293 -23.97 8.23 31.79
C ASN A 293 -23.41 7.11 30.90
N SER A 294 -23.91 7.00 29.66
CA SER A 294 -23.20 6.34 28.54
C SER A 294 -23.91 6.65 27.22
N LEU A 295 -23.22 7.49 26.45
CA LEU A 295 -23.53 8.25 25.23
C LEU A 295 -23.92 7.40 23.97
N PRO A 296 -24.39 8.05 22.88
CA PRO A 296 -25.57 7.62 22.11
C PRO A 296 -25.28 7.12 20.67
N ILE A 297 -26.20 6.30 20.16
CA ILE A 297 -26.39 6.04 18.73
C ILE A 297 -27.01 7.30 18.11
N THR A 298 -26.27 8.08 17.32
CA THR A 298 -26.82 9.32 16.72
C THR A 298 -27.18 9.14 15.25
N LEU A 299 -28.42 8.72 14.99
CA LEU A 299 -29.17 9.04 13.76
C LEU A 299 -30.07 10.26 14.05
N ARG A 300 -29.50 11.45 14.25
CA ARG A 300 -30.32 12.66 14.51
C ARG A 300 -30.93 13.19 13.22
N LEU A 301 -32.25 13.06 13.09
CA LEU A 301 -33.05 14.00 12.31
C LEU A 301 -33.26 15.27 13.16
N ASN A 302 -33.45 16.41 12.49
CA ASN A 302 -33.35 17.79 13.02
C ASN A 302 -34.21 18.15 14.26
N ASP A 303 -35.00 17.23 14.80
CA ASP A 303 -35.85 17.42 15.99
C ASP A 303 -35.35 16.70 17.25
N GLY A 304 -34.20 16.01 17.19
CA GLY A 304 -33.55 15.44 18.38
C GLY A 304 -34.22 14.18 18.94
N THR A 305 -35.22 13.60 18.27
CA THR A 305 -35.83 12.33 18.66
C THR A 305 -35.58 11.23 17.63
N ILE A 306 -34.93 10.13 18.02
CA ILE A 306 -34.82 8.93 17.18
C ILE A 306 -35.90 7.95 17.64
N SER A 307 -37.08 8.03 17.04
CA SER A 307 -38.14 7.04 17.25
C SER A 307 -38.08 5.95 16.17
N TRP A 308 -38.56 4.74 16.48
CA TRP A 308 -38.72 3.65 15.49
C TRP A 308 -39.48 4.09 14.24
N GLN A 309 -40.52 4.93 14.43
CA GLN A 309 -41.29 5.53 13.34
C GLN A 309 -40.47 6.48 12.46
N SER A 310 -39.38 7.05 12.97
CA SER A 310 -38.49 7.96 12.25
C SER A 310 -37.50 7.20 11.35
N LEU A 311 -37.01 6.04 11.82
CA LEU A 311 -36.18 5.12 11.02
C LEU A 311 -36.99 4.44 9.92
N GLU A 312 -38.22 4.05 10.23
CA GLU A 312 -39.17 3.48 9.27
C GLU A 312 -39.64 4.53 8.24
N ARG A 313 -39.80 5.81 8.63
CA ARG A 313 -39.97 6.92 7.67
C ARG A 313 -38.72 7.12 6.81
N ALA A 314 -37.52 7.11 7.38
CA ALA A 314 -36.28 7.32 6.63
C ALA A 314 -35.97 6.18 5.64
N SER A 315 -36.37 4.93 5.94
CA SER A 315 -36.22 3.82 4.99
C SER A 315 -37.27 3.84 3.87
N ASN A 316 -38.46 4.38 4.14
CA ASN A 316 -39.57 4.44 3.19
C ASN A 316 -39.65 5.77 2.41
N ASP A 317 -38.88 6.78 2.80
CA ASP A 317 -38.79 8.06 2.12
C ASP A 317 -37.53 8.14 1.22
N PRO A 318 -37.68 8.19 -0.11
CA PRO A 318 -36.56 8.20 -1.05
C PRO A 318 -35.69 9.46 -1.00
N GLU A 319 -36.10 10.53 -0.30
CA GLU A 319 -35.27 11.72 -0.04
C GLU A 319 -34.43 11.56 1.24
N LEU A 320 -34.98 10.96 2.31
CA LEU A 320 -34.25 10.70 3.57
C LEU A 320 -33.24 9.53 3.45
N ALA A 321 -33.45 8.61 2.52
CA ALA A 321 -32.43 7.61 2.17
C ALA A 321 -31.14 8.23 1.57
N ARG A 322 -31.17 9.51 1.18
CA ARG A 322 -30.05 10.29 0.65
C ARG A 322 -29.38 11.19 1.71
N THR A 323 -29.88 11.27 2.93
CA THR A 323 -29.27 12.13 3.95
C THR A 323 -27.94 11.55 4.40
N ASP A 324 -26.91 12.38 4.44
CA ASP A 324 -25.60 12.01 4.95
C ASP A 324 -25.71 11.77 6.46
N TYR A 325 -25.41 10.54 6.87
CA TYR A 325 -25.37 10.15 8.27
C TYR A 325 -23.94 9.73 8.65
N VAL A 326 -23.55 10.04 9.88
CA VAL A 326 -22.27 9.64 10.45
C VAL A 326 -22.51 8.47 11.40
N VAL A 327 -21.92 7.32 11.11
CA VAL A 327 -21.97 6.16 12.02
C VAL A 327 -20.78 6.26 12.98
N GLN A 328 -21.01 6.11 14.28
CA GLN A 328 -19.99 6.20 15.34
C GLN A 328 -19.96 4.94 16.22
N GLY A 329 -18.96 4.85 17.10
CA GLY A 329 -18.80 3.81 18.09
C GLY A 329 -18.59 2.42 17.51
N ARG A 330 -19.08 1.40 18.22
CA ARG A 330 -18.98 -0.01 17.80
C ARG A 330 -19.67 -0.30 16.46
N LEU A 331 -20.74 0.40 16.15
CA LEU A 331 -21.44 0.29 14.86
C LEU A 331 -20.53 0.68 13.69
N ALA A 332 -19.73 1.74 13.83
CA ALA A 332 -18.76 2.15 12.82
C ALA A 332 -17.68 1.08 12.61
N PHE A 333 -17.18 0.49 13.70
CA PHE A 333 -16.23 -0.61 13.62
C PHE A 333 -16.83 -1.84 12.92
N GLN A 334 -18.02 -2.28 13.33
CA GLN A 334 -18.70 -3.43 12.74
C GLN A 334 -19.03 -3.21 11.26
N SER A 335 -19.34 -1.98 10.86
CA SER A 335 -19.56 -1.63 9.45
C SER A 335 -18.35 -1.91 8.56
N GLN A 336 -17.15 -1.81 9.13
CA GLN A 336 -15.86 -2.04 8.45
C GLN A 336 -15.39 -3.49 8.59
N TYR A 337 -15.68 -4.13 9.72
CA TYR A 337 -15.14 -5.44 10.12
C TYR A 337 -16.21 -6.52 10.35
N LEU A 338 -17.37 -6.41 9.70
CA LEU A 338 -18.49 -7.35 9.86
C LEU A 338 -18.08 -8.81 9.61
N SER A 339 -17.26 -9.03 8.58
CA SER A 339 -16.73 -10.34 8.22
C SER A 339 -15.33 -10.21 7.64
N TRP A 340 -14.59 -11.32 7.57
CA TRP A 340 -13.26 -11.34 6.95
C TRP A 340 -13.30 -10.96 5.46
N SER A 341 -14.39 -11.29 4.76
CA SER A 341 -14.57 -10.93 3.35
C SER A 341 -14.83 -9.43 3.16
N ALA A 342 -15.57 -8.79 4.07
CA ALA A 342 -15.79 -7.34 4.07
C ALA A 342 -14.50 -6.57 4.39
N ALA A 343 -13.67 -7.10 5.30
CA ALA A 343 -12.41 -6.48 5.71
C ALA A 343 -11.24 -6.74 4.73
N GLY A 344 -11.25 -7.88 4.01
CA GLY A 344 -10.09 -8.40 3.26
C GLY A 344 -9.77 -7.70 1.92
N GLY A 345 -10.57 -6.72 1.49
CA GLY A 345 -10.36 -5.98 0.26
C GLY A 345 -9.29 -4.88 0.37
N LEU A 346 -8.56 -4.60 -0.70
CA LEU A 346 -7.52 -3.56 -0.71
C LEU A 346 -8.07 -2.16 -0.39
N ALA A 347 -9.22 -1.80 -0.99
CA ALA A 347 -9.90 -0.53 -0.70
C ALA A 347 -10.47 -0.49 0.72
N SER A 348 -10.86 -1.64 1.27
CA SER A 348 -11.38 -1.77 2.64
C SER A 348 -10.27 -1.58 3.66
N THR A 349 -9.18 -2.35 3.54
CA THR A 349 -8.00 -2.27 4.42
C THR A 349 -7.33 -0.88 4.40
N VAL A 350 -7.14 -0.29 3.23
CA VAL A 350 -6.54 1.05 3.13
C VAL A 350 -7.52 2.13 3.62
N GLY A 351 -8.80 1.99 3.28
CA GLY A 351 -9.83 2.93 3.71
C GLY A 351 -9.98 2.99 5.24
N ALA A 352 -9.92 1.84 5.92
CA ALA A 352 -9.94 1.75 7.37
C ALA A 352 -8.85 2.62 8.02
N PHE A 353 -7.60 2.50 7.54
CA PHE A 353 -6.49 3.29 8.04
C PHE A 353 -6.62 4.78 7.71
N VAL A 354 -6.94 5.13 6.46
CA VAL A 354 -7.07 6.53 6.02
C VAL A 354 -8.16 7.25 6.79
N ASN A 355 -9.36 6.65 6.89
CA ASN A 355 -10.51 7.25 7.56
C ASN A 355 -10.28 7.32 9.08
N GLY A 356 -9.81 6.23 9.70
CA GLY A 356 -9.54 6.21 11.14
C GLY A 356 -8.48 7.23 11.56
N SER A 357 -7.42 7.38 10.74
CA SER A 357 -6.39 8.40 10.97
C SER A 357 -6.93 9.82 10.76
N ALA A 358 -7.74 10.02 9.71
CA ALA A 358 -8.34 11.31 9.42
C ALA A 358 -9.26 11.80 10.56
N ASN A 359 -9.99 10.90 11.20
CA ASN A 359 -10.82 11.24 12.36
C ASN A 359 -9.99 11.73 13.56
N PHE A 360 -8.84 11.11 13.83
CA PHE A 360 -7.92 11.61 14.86
C PHE A 360 -7.37 12.98 14.50
N ILE A 361 -6.94 13.18 13.25
CA ILE A 361 -6.43 14.47 12.79
C ILE A 361 -7.52 15.54 12.85
N ALA A 362 -8.78 15.19 12.56
CA ALA A 362 -9.90 16.12 12.63
C ALA A 362 -10.19 16.60 14.07
N ALA A 363 -9.78 15.85 15.11
CA ALA A 363 -9.88 16.29 16.50
C ALA A 363 -9.05 17.57 16.79
N LEU A 364 -8.03 17.84 15.96
CA LEU A 364 -7.22 19.08 15.99
C LEU A 364 -7.97 20.30 15.43
N GLY A 365 -9.18 20.13 14.89
CA GLY A 365 -9.90 21.18 14.15
C GLY A 365 -9.51 21.27 12.67
N ILE A 366 -8.74 20.31 12.16
CA ILE A 366 -8.45 20.19 10.72
C ILE A 366 -9.71 19.63 10.03
N PRO A 367 -10.18 20.22 8.91
CA PRO A 367 -11.32 19.68 8.16
C PRO A 367 -11.10 18.21 7.76
N LEU A 368 -12.14 17.38 7.87
CA LEU A 368 -12.06 15.95 7.58
C LEU A 368 -11.64 15.68 6.13
N SER A 369 -12.05 16.51 5.17
CA SER A 369 -11.63 16.42 3.77
C SER A 369 -10.11 16.61 3.61
N TRP A 370 -9.51 17.54 4.36
CA TRP A 370 -8.08 17.79 4.32
C TRP A 370 -7.31 16.67 5.02
N ALA A 371 -7.84 16.17 6.16
CA ALA A 371 -7.25 15.08 6.90
C ALA A 371 -7.24 13.77 6.09
N THR A 372 -8.37 13.42 5.44
CA THR A 372 -8.47 12.25 4.56
C THR A 372 -7.54 12.38 3.36
N ALA A 373 -7.50 13.54 2.71
CA ALA A 373 -6.60 13.79 1.59
C ALA A 373 -5.12 13.68 2.00
N LEU A 374 -4.72 14.27 3.14
CA LEU A 374 -3.35 14.17 3.68
C LEU A 374 -2.94 12.70 3.90
N MET A 375 -3.81 11.92 4.53
CA MET A 375 -3.54 10.50 4.81
C MET A 375 -3.52 9.66 3.53
N ALA A 376 -4.41 9.92 2.57
CA ALA A 376 -4.41 9.26 1.27
C ALA A 376 -3.13 9.56 0.48
N VAL A 377 -2.67 10.81 0.47
CA VAL A 377 -1.39 11.22 -0.14
C VAL A 377 -0.23 10.48 0.52
N MET A 378 -0.21 10.38 1.85
CA MET A 378 0.82 9.65 2.58
C MET A 378 0.88 8.17 2.16
N VAL A 379 -0.27 7.48 2.11
CA VAL A 379 -0.35 6.07 1.70
C VAL A 379 0.08 5.89 0.24
N ALA A 380 -0.45 6.70 -0.68
CA ALA A 380 -0.12 6.61 -2.10
C ALA A 380 1.38 6.88 -2.35
N SER A 381 1.95 7.87 -1.67
CA SER A 381 3.35 8.26 -1.85
C SER A 381 4.30 7.21 -1.28
N PHE A 382 3.99 6.66 -0.09
CA PHE A 382 4.73 5.56 0.50
C PHE A 382 4.71 4.32 -0.41
N ALA A 383 3.51 3.92 -0.86
CA ALA A 383 3.33 2.82 -1.80
C ALA A 383 4.13 3.02 -3.09
N ALA A 384 4.19 4.25 -3.60
CA ALA A 384 4.92 4.56 -4.82
C ALA A 384 6.45 4.53 -4.65
N THR A 385 7.01 4.90 -3.48
CA THR A 385 8.44 4.72 -3.21
C THR A 385 8.85 3.26 -3.13
N THR A 386 8.00 2.43 -2.51
CA THR A 386 8.22 0.98 -2.47
C THR A 386 8.14 0.39 -3.88
N MET A 387 7.20 0.86 -4.70
CA MET A 387 7.05 0.44 -6.09
C MET A 387 8.30 0.74 -6.93
N ASP A 388 8.86 1.95 -6.83
CA ASP A 388 10.06 2.37 -7.56
C ASP A 388 11.28 1.52 -7.17
N THR A 389 11.49 1.36 -5.87
CA THR A 389 12.57 0.54 -5.32
C THR A 389 12.43 -0.92 -5.75
N ALA A 390 11.22 -1.47 -5.69
CA ALA A 390 10.93 -2.84 -6.11
C ALA A 390 11.19 -3.05 -7.61
N CYS A 391 10.77 -2.11 -8.47
CA CYS A 391 11.01 -2.19 -9.91
C CYS A 391 12.52 -2.20 -10.22
N ARG A 392 13.28 -1.34 -9.53
CA ARG A 392 14.74 -1.24 -9.69
C ARG A 392 15.47 -2.49 -9.18
N LEU A 393 15.10 -3.02 -8.02
CA LEU A 393 15.66 -4.27 -7.50
C LEU A 393 15.32 -5.46 -8.38
N GLN A 394 14.07 -5.57 -8.85
CA GLN A 394 13.65 -6.63 -9.75
C GLN A 394 14.45 -6.60 -11.06
N ARG A 395 14.70 -5.41 -11.60
CA ARG A 395 15.61 -5.23 -12.73
C ARG A 395 17.01 -5.78 -12.43
N TYR A 396 17.63 -5.41 -11.31
CA TYR A 396 18.97 -5.91 -10.97
C TYR A 396 19.00 -7.43 -10.87
N VAL A 397 18.00 -8.03 -10.22
CA VAL A 397 17.89 -9.50 -10.10
C VAL A 397 17.76 -10.17 -11.47
N ILE A 398 16.90 -9.64 -12.35
CA ILE A 398 16.74 -10.16 -13.72
C ILE A 398 18.05 -10.04 -14.51
N GLN A 399 18.74 -8.91 -14.37
CA GLN A 399 20.05 -8.71 -15.00
C GLN A 399 21.02 -9.77 -14.47
N GLU A 400 21.33 -9.80 -13.17
CA GLU A 400 22.30 -10.77 -12.62
C GLU A 400 21.96 -12.24 -12.97
N LEU A 401 20.68 -12.61 -12.97
CA LEU A 401 20.24 -13.94 -13.42
C LEU A 401 20.53 -14.17 -14.91
N ALA A 402 20.19 -13.22 -15.77
CA ALA A 402 20.42 -13.33 -17.21
C ALA A 402 21.92 -13.44 -17.55
N TRP A 403 22.78 -12.72 -16.82
CA TRP A 403 24.23 -12.77 -16.98
C TRP A 403 24.81 -14.15 -16.63
N THR A 404 24.15 -14.91 -15.76
CA THR A 404 24.56 -16.28 -15.39
C THR A 404 24.41 -17.26 -16.56
N PHE A 405 23.49 -16.99 -17.49
CA PHE A 405 23.24 -17.84 -18.67
C PHE A 405 23.98 -17.40 -19.93
N LEU A 406 24.73 -16.29 -19.86
CA LEU A 406 25.52 -15.82 -20.99
C LEU A 406 26.96 -16.34 -20.90
N PRO A 407 27.56 -16.76 -22.04
CA PRO A 407 28.95 -17.20 -22.05
C PRO A 407 29.86 -16.07 -21.58
N ARG A 408 30.74 -16.35 -20.62
CA ARG A 408 31.78 -15.43 -20.15
C ARG A 408 32.91 -15.43 -21.18
N HIS A 409 33.15 -14.32 -21.88
CA HIS A 409 34.44 -14.10 -22.52
C HIS A 409 35.29 -13.23 -21.62
N GLU A 410 36.20 -13.81 -20.88
CA GLU A 410 37.17 -13.05 -20.12
C GLU A 410 38.11 -12.34 -21.11
N ARG A 411 38.09 -11.00 -21.15
CA ARG A 411 39.10 -10.25 -21.90
C ARG A 411 40.30 -10.04 -20.99
N ALA A 412 41.42 -10.63 -21.38
CA ALA A 412 42.70 -10.40 -20.74
C ALA A 412 43.43 -9.30 -21.51
N SER A 413 43.86 -8.22 -20.85
CA SER A 413 44.65 -7.16 -21.50
C SER A 413 45.93 -6.85 -20.74
N CYS A 414 47.01 -6.63 -21.48
CA CYS A 414 48.31 -6.30 -20.92
C CYS A 414 48.24 -4.93 -20.21
N ARG A 415 48.54 -4.87 -18.90
CA ARG A 415 48.51 -3.59 -18.16
C ARG A 415 49.49 -2.53 -18.65
N ARG A 416 50.53 -2.94 -19.39
CA ARG A 416 51.61 -2.04 -19.86
C ARG A 416 51.30 -1.40 -21.20
N CYS A 417 50.78 -2.16 -22.17
CA CYS A 417 50.53 -1.66 -23.52
C CYS A 417 49.08 -1.84 -24.00
N ALA A 418 48.19 -2.36 -23.15
CA ALA A 418 46.80 -2.68 -23.46
C ALA A 418 46.58 -3.73 -24.57
N TYR A 419 47.62 -4.47 -24.96
CA TYR A 419 47.51 -5.58 -25.91
C TYR A 419 46.53 -6.66 -25.43
N ASP A 420 45.69 -7.17 -26.33
CA ASP A 420 44.71 -8.23 -26.05
C ASP A 420 45.42 -9.58 -25.89
N LEU A 421 45.42 -10.09 -24.66
CA LEU A 421 46.01 -11.36 -24.27
C LEU A 421 45.00 -12.53 -24.29
N SER A 422 43.74 -12.28 -24.65
CA SER A 422 42.66 -13.28 -24.57
C SER A 422 42.90 -14.49 -25.47
N ALA A 423 43.66 -14.33 -26.57
CA ALA A 423 44.03 -15.43 -27.47
C ALA A 423 45.25 -16.24 -26.99
N HIS A 424 45.89 -15.85 -25.88
CA HIS A 424 47.14 -16.43 -25.39
C HIS A 424 47.00 -17.06 -24.00
N ILE A 425 45.79 -17.07 -23.45
CA ILE A 425 45.44 -17.69 -22.18
C ILE A 425 44.44 -18.81 -22.52
N GLY A 426 44.74 -20.05 -22.14
CA GLY A 426 43.84 -21.19 -22.34
C GLY A 426 42.62 -21.13 -21.43
N ASP A 427 41.49 -21.73 -21.85
CA ASP A 427 40.21 -21.72 -21.13
C ASP A 427 40.20 -22.54 -19.82
N ASP A 428 41.32 -23.18 -19.44
CA ASP A 428 41.39 -24.15 -18.36
C ASP A 428 41.80 -23.47 -17.03
N GLU A 429 40.96 -23.55 -15.99
CA GLU A 429 41.21 -22.94 -14.66
C GLU A 429 42.55 -23.37 -14.02
N ARG A 430 43.12 -24.50 -14.46
CA ARG A 430 44.43 -25.00 -14.00
C ARG A 430 45.62 -24.29 -14.66
N GLU A 431 45.43 -23.55 -15.75
CA GLU A 431 46.47 -22.73 -16.39
C GLU A 431 46.52 -21.28 -15.88
N ALA A 432 45.53 -20.84 -15.09
CA ALA A 432 45.44 -19.50 -14.48
C ALA A 432 46.54 -19.18 -13.44
N GLN A 433 47.49 -20.10 -13.22
CA GLN A 433 48.66 -19.92 -12.36
C GLN A 433 49.99 -19.68 -13.12
N ARG A 434 49.98 -19.68 -14.46
CA ARG A 434 51.18 -19.39 -15.26
C ARG A 434 51.36 -17.88 -15.47
N GLU A 435 52.61 -17.43 -15.49
CA GLU A 435 52.95 -16.08 -15.96
C GLU A 435 52.72 -16.01 -17.48
N VAL A 436 51.94 -15.03 -17.92
CA VAL A 436 51.67 -14.76 -19.33
C VAL A 436 52.55 -13.61 -19.76
N THR A 437 53.38 -13.83 -20.77
CA THR A 437 54.28 -12.80 -21.31
C THR A 437 53.62 -12.12 -22.49
N CYS A 438 53.51 -10.79 -22.46
CA CYS A 438 52.93 -10.02 -23.55
C CYS A 438 53.85 -10.04 -24.78
N PRO A 439 53.38 -10.46 -25.97
CA PRO A 439 54.21 -10.52 -27.17
C PRO A 439 54.56 -9.13 -27.72
N GLU A 440 53.81 -8.09 -27.38
CA GLU A 440 54.04 -6.73 -27.90
C GLU A 440 55.04 -5.93 -27.05
N CYS A 441 54.95 -5.99 -25.72
CA CYS A 441 55.80 -5.20 -24.83
C CYS A 441 56.76 -6.01 -23.95
N GLY A 442 56.69 -7.35 -23.99
CA GLY A 442 57.54 -8.25 -23.22
C GLY A 442 57.28 -8.26 -21.71
N ALA A 443 56.23 -7.59 -21.22
CA ALA A 443 55.88 -7.61 -19.80
C ALA A 443 55.30 -8.97 -19.41
N ALA A 444 55.83 -9.55 -18.33
CA ALA A 444 55.25 -10.73 -17.69
C ALA A 444 54.17 -10.30 -16.70
N HIS A 445 53.03 -10.96 -16.75
CA HIS A 445 51.92 -10.73 -15.84
C HIS A 445 51.48 -12.06 -15.20
N PRO A 446 51.19 -12.09 -13.89
CA PRO A 446 50.46 -13.20 -13.30
C PRO A 446 49.08 -13.29 -13.96
N ALA A 447 48.67 -14.46 -14.48
CA ALA A 447 47.39 -14.59 -15.21
C ALA A 447 46.18 -14.03 -14.43
N HIS A 448 46.15 -14.18 -13.10
CA HIS A 448 45.09 -13.62 -12.25
C HIS A 448 45.04 -12.08 -12.21
N GLU A 449 46.12 -11.37 -12.56
CA GLU A 449 46.17 -9.91 -12.58
C GLU A 449 45.79 -9.31 -13.95
N VAL A 450 45.76 -10.11 -15.01
CA VAL A 450 45.51 -9.67 -16.40
C VAL A 450 44.02 -9.57 -16.72
N TYR A 451 43.18 -10.23 -15.93
CA TYR A 451 41.75 -10.18 -16.10
C TYR A 451 41.20 -8.80 -15.75
N HIS A 452 40.94 -8.02 -16.79
CA HIS A 452 40.02 -6.91 -16.70
C HIS A 452 38.62 -7.47 -16.92
N HIS A 453 37.85 -7.54 -15.84
CA HIS A 453 36.46 -7.97 -15.87
C HIS A 453 35.59 -6.87 -16.50
N ASP A 454 35.81 -6.60 -17.79
CA ASP A 454 35.02 -5.64 -18.54
C ASP A 454 33.74 -6.32 -19.00
N ARG A 455 32.76 -6.31 -18.08
CA ARG A 455 31.44 -6.93 -18.25
C ARG A 455 30.75 -6.50 -19.54
N ASP A 456 30.98 -5.31 -20.09
CA ASP A 456 30.26 -4.90 -21.31
C ASP A 456 30.92 -5.44 -22.59
N ALA A 457 32.22 -5.68 -22.54
CA ALA A 457 33.04 -6.16 -23.65
C ALA A 457 32.92 -7.67 -23.90
N SER A 458 32.72 -8.46 -22.84
CA SER A 458 32.62 -9.93 -22.85
C SER A 458 31.38 -10.50 -23.58
N TYR A 459 30.29 -9.72 -23.72
CA TYR A 459 29.00 -10.24 -24.21
C TYR A 459 28.54 -9.61 -25.54
N ALA A 460 29.41 -8.81 -26.16
CA ALA A 460 29.16 -8.21 -27.46
C ALA A 460 28.91 -9.27 -28.56
N SER A 461 29.48 -10.48 -28.44
CA SER A 461 29.38 -11.59 -29.39
C SER A 461 28.03 -12.34 -29.37
N ALA A 462 27.24 -12.24 -28.30
CA ALA A 462 25.95 -12.93 -28.25
C ALA A 462 24.95 -12.31 -29.25
N SER A 463 24.18 -13.14 -29.96
CA SER A 463 23.25 -12.66 -30.99
C SER A 463 22.16 -11.77 -30.38
N TRP A 464 21.65 -10.80 -31.17
CA TRP A 464 20.54 -9.93 -30.74
C TRP A 464 19.26 -10.73 -30.41
N PHE A 465 19.12 -11.92 -30.98
CA PHE A 465 18.02 -12.85 -30.73
C PHE A 465 18.17 -13.68 -29.45
N ASN A 466 19.29 -13.59 -28.73
CA ASN A 466 19.45 -14.28 -27.46
C ASN A 466 18.62 -13.56 -26.38
N PRO A 467 17.58 -14.22 -25.80
CA PRO A 467 16.71 -13.59 -24.80
C PRO A 467 17.47 -13.19 -23.54
N PHE A 468 18.52 -13.92 -23.15
CA PHE A 468 19.35 -13.58 -22.00
C PHE A 468 20.21 -12.35 -22.25
N LYS A 469 20.67 -12.13 -23.50
CA LYS A 469 21.35 -10.88 -23.86
C LYS A 469 20.39 -9.69 -23.75
N TRP A 470 19.16 -9.84 -24.22
CA TRP A 470 18.15 -8.79 -24.09
C TRP A 470 17.81 -8.50 -22.61
N LEU A 471 17.59 -9.54 -21.80
CA LEU A 471 17.33 -9.42 -20.35
C LEU A 471 18.53 -8.89 -19.55
N SER A 472 19.75 -8.98 -20.08
CA SER A 472 20.94 -8.38 -19.46
C SER A 472 20.92 -6.84 -19.51
N THR A 473 20.21 -6.26 -20.48
CA THR A 473 20.13 -4.80 -20.67
C THR A 473 19.19 -4.13 -19.68
N ILE A 474 19.41 -2.85 -19.39
CA ILE A 474 18.54 -2.04 -18.51
C ILE A 474 17.10 -2.06 -19.03
N HIS A 475 16.90 -1.82 -20.32
CA HIS A 475 15.56 -1.75 -20.91
C HIS A 475 14.86 -3.12 -20.96
N GLY A 476 15.58 -4.18 -21.35
CA GLY A 476 15.00 -5.52 -21.45
C GLY A 476 14.57 -6.07 -20.10
N ALA A 477 15.43 -5.99 -19.09
CA ALA A 477 15.09 -6.40 -17.72
C ALA A 477 13.91 -5.60 -17.14
N THR A 478 13.91 -4.28 -17.33
CA THR A 478 12.84 -3.42 -16.78
C THR A 478 11.51 -3.71 -17.47
N LEU A 479 11.51 -3.85 -18.80
CA LEU A 479 10.30 -4.15 -19.54
C LEU A 479 9.72 -5.51 -19.15
N PHE A 480 10.57 -6.53 -19.02
CA PHE A 480 10.16 -7.84 -18.53
C PHE A 480 9.50 -7.74 -17.14
N ALA A 481 10.15 -7.05 -16.18
CA ALA A 481 9.62 -6.85 -14.84
C ALA A 481 8.22 -6.18 -14.84
N VAL A 482 8.08 -5.10 -15.63
CA VAL A 482 6.85 -4.33 -15.73
C VAL A 482 5.73 -5.11 -16.43
N VAL A 483 6.03 -5.80 -17.53
CA VAL A 483 5.05 -6.61 -18.27
C VAL A 483 4.56 -7.78 -17.41
N THR A 484 5.46 -8.48 -16.71
CA THR A 484 5.07 -9.54 -15.78
C THR A 484 4.22 -8.99 -14.63
N ALA A 485 4.56 -7.82 -14.09
CA ALA A 485 3.75 -7.19 -13.05
C ALA A 485 2.36 -6.78 -13.56
N PHE A 486 2.24 -6.27 -14.78
CA PHE A 486 0.95 -5.95 -15.39
C PHE A 486 0.10 -7.22 -15.56
N ALA A 487 0.69 -8.28 -16.12
CA ALA A 487 -0.01 -9.56 -16.29
C ALA A 487 -0.53 -10.07 -14.93
N LEU A 488 0.31 -10.08 -13.89
CA LEU A 488 -0.08 -10.48 -12.53
C LEU A 488 -1.17 -9.59 -11.92
N ALA A 489 -1.11 -8.28 -12.16
CA ALA A 489 -2.12 -7.33 -11.68
C ALA A 489 -3.47 -7.51 -12.37
N MET A 490 -3.49 -8.00 -13.62
CA MET A 490 -4.71 -8.20 -14.41
C MET A 490 -5.26 -9.63 -14.33
N LEU A 491 -4.56 -10.56 -13.69
CA LEU A 491 -5.04 -11.94 -13.54
C LEU A 491 -6.35 -11.99 -12.71
N PRO A 492 -7.41 -12.66 -13.20
CA PRO A 492 -8.65 -12.87 -12.45
C PRO A 492 -8.43 -13.85 -11.28
N GLN A 493 -9.36 -13.84 -10.30
CA GLN A 493 -9.22 -14.64 -9.09
C GLN A 493 -9.43 -16.14 -9.33
N THR A 494 -10.30 -16.49 -10.28
CA THR A 494 -10.77 -17.85 -10.49
C THR A 494 -10.75 -18.18 -11.98
N TRP A 495 -10.54 -19.45 -12.31
CA TRP A 495 -10.46 -19.92 -13.70
C TRP A 495 -11.84 -20.17 -14.33
N ASP A 496 -12.91 -20.10 -13.53
CA ASP A 496 -14.32 -20.18 -13.95
C ASP A 496 -14.74 -18.99 -14.84
N VAL A 497 -14.06 -17.85 -14.74
CA VAL A 497 -14.33 -16.65 -15.56
C VAL A 497 -13.98 -16.87 -17.04
N PHE A 498 -13.19 -17.90 -17.36
CA PHE A 498 -12.93 -18.31 -18.75
C PHE A 498 -14.08 -19.12 -19.37
N GLY A 499 -15.02 -19.63 -18.56
CA GLY A 499 -16.09 -20.53 -19.00
C GLY A 499 -17.50 -19.92 -19.08
N ALA A 500 -17.84 -18.91 -18.27
CA ALA A 500 -19.24 -18.53 -18.05
C ALA A 500 -19.78 -17.35 -18.88
N ALA A 501 -18.94 -16.47 -19.43
CA ALA A 501 -19.39 -15.22 -20.09
C ALA A 501 -18.68 -14.92 -21.44
N GLY A 502 -18.00 -15.91 -22.01
CA GLY A 502 -17.21 -15.77 -23.24
C GLY A 502 -15.74 -15.42 -22.99
N PRO A 503 -14.86 -15.63 -24.00
CA PRO A 503 -13.39 -15.63 -23.82
C PRO A 503 -12.78 -14.30 -23.40
N TRP A 504 -13.54 -13.20 -23.41
CA TRP A 504 -13.05 -11.84 -23.14
C TRP A 504 -13.78 -11.11 -22.01
N ALA A 505 -14.84 -11.68 -21.41
CA ALA A 505 -15.61 -11.00 -20.36
C ALA A 505 -14.78 -10.75 -19.09
N TRP A 506 -13.85 -11.65 -18.79
CA TRP A 506 -12.90 -11.49 -17.69
C TRP A 506 -11.96 -10.29 -17.90
N LEU A 507 -11.57 -9.97 -19.15
CA LEU A 507 -10.74 -8.80 -19.44
C LEU A 507 -11.48 -7.51 -19.10
N GLN A 508 -12.76 -7.40 -19.44
CA GLN A 508 -13.53 -6.17 -19.16
C GLN A 508 -13.73 -5.96 -17.65
N SER A 509 -13.98 -7.05 -16.90
CA SER A 509 -14.10 -7.00 -15.44
C SER A 509 -12.78 -6.63 -14.76
N THR A 510 -11.68 -7.26 -15.15
CA THR A 510 -10.34 -6.97 -14.61
C THR A 510 -9.83 -5.59 -15.04
N TRP A 511 -10.21 -5.11 -16.22
CA TRP A 511 -9.89 -3.76 -16.67
C TRP A 511 -10.53 -2.68 -15.78
N THR A 512 -11.80 -2.87 -15.44
CA THR A 512 -12.57 -1.92 -14.64
C THR A 512 -12.22 -1.97 -13.16
N ASN A 513 -12.14 -3.18 -12.59
CA ASN A 513 -12.02 -3.41 -11.15
C ASN A 513 -10.60 -3.78 -10.68
N GLY A 514 -9.66 -3.97 -11.60
CA GLY A 514 -8.37 -4.60 -11.32
C GLY A 514 -8.48 -6.12 -11.18
N GLY A 515 -7.39 -6.82 -11.47
CA GLY A 515 -7.29 -8.24 -11.17
C GLY A 515 -7.02 -8.51 -9.69
N ARG A 516 -7.21 -9.77 -9.29
CA ARG A 516 -6.93 -10.25 -7.92
C ARG A 516 -5.75 -11.22 -7.86
N GLY A 517 -5.14 -11.57 -9.00
CA GLY A 517 -4.01 -12.51 -9.05
C GLY A 517 -2.83 -12.09 -8.18
N ALA A 518 -2.54 -10.78 -8.13
CA ALA A 518 -1.50 -10.26 -7.25
C ALA A 518 -1.82 -10.48 -5.75
N LEU A 519 -3.09 -10.40 -5.34
CA LEU A 519 -3.53 -10.68 -3.96
C LEU A 519 -3.45 -12.17 -3.63
N ILE A 520 -3.70 -13.05 -4.60
CA ILE A 520 -3.53 -14.51 -4.43
C ILE A 520 -2.08 -14.88 -4.12
N LEU A 521 -1.11 -14.20 -4.76
CA LEU A 521 0.32 -14.45 -4.55
C LEU A 521 0.90 -13.68 -3.36
N TRP A 522 0.14 -12.78 -2.73
CA TRP A 522 0.65 -12.00 -1.60
C TRP A 522 1.08 -12.86 -0.40
N PRO A 523 0.32 -13.91 -0.02
CA PRO A 523 0.79 -14.86 0.99
C PRO A 523 2.15 -15.50 0.62
N LEU A 524 2.36 -15.87 -0.66
CA LEU A 524 3.62 -16.45 -1.09
C LEU A 524 4.80 -15.47 -0.90
N PHE A 525 4.55 -14.18 -1.15
CA PHE A 525 5.53 -13.14 -0.86
C PHE A 525 5.89 -13.09 0.63
N GLY A 526 4.91 -13.07 1.55
CA GLY A 526 5.20 -13.04 2.98
C GLY A 526 5.93 -14.28 3.48
N ALA A 527 5.56 -15.47 3.02
CA ALA A 527 6.30 -16.70 3.34
C ALA A 527 7.75 -16.65 2.84
N THR A 528 7.98 -16.19 1.60
CA THR A 528 9.33 -16.02 1.04
C THR A 528 10.12 -14.98 1.83
N ASN A 529 9.46 -13.89 2.25
CA ASN A 529 10.06 -12.82 3.03
C ASN A 529 10.62 -13.32 4.37
N GLN A 530 9.87 -14.18 5.05
CA GLN A 530 10.30 -14.78 6.31
C GLN A 530 11.42 -15.79 6.14
N LEU A 531 11.37 -16.61 5.10
CA LEU A 531 12.47 -17.54 4.78
C LEU A 531 13.77 -16.78 4.53
N LEU A 532 13.70 -15.67 3.79
CA LEU A 532 14.87 -14.83 3.52
C LEU A 532 15.39 -14.14 4.79
N ALA A 533 14.49 -13.69 5.68
CA ALA A 533 14.88 -13.17 6.98
C ALA A 533 15.59 -14.24 7.81
N GLY A 534 15.05 -15.46 7.86
CA GLY A 534 15.66 -16.60 8.56
C GLY A 534 17.04 -16.94 8.00
N PHE A 535 17.20 -16.93 6.66
CA PHE A 535 18.50 -17.13 6.03
C PHE A 535 19.49 -16.01 6.41
N ALA A 536 19.07 -14.74 6.40
CA ALA A 536 19.91 -13.64 6.83
C ALA A 536 20.37 -13.80 8.29
N PHE A 537 19.46 -14.21 9.19
CA PHE A 537 19.81 -14.51 10.58
C PHE A 537 20.80 -15.66 10.72
N LEU A 538 20.65 -16.74 9.94
CA LEU A 538 21.60 -17.85 9.93
C LEU A 538 22.99 -17.41 9.48
N VAL A 539 23.08 -16.60 8.42
CA VAL A 539 24.36 -16.08 7.92
C VAL A 539 25.02 -15.17 8.95
N ILE A 540 24.26 -14.23 9.53
CA ILE A 540 24.77 -13.34 10.58
C ILE A 540 25.20 -14.15 11.81
N GLY A 541 24.40 -15.14 12.22
CA GLY A 541 24.70 -16.00 13.36
C GLY A 541 25.87 -16.94 13.16
N ALA A 542 26.21 -17.30 11.92
CA ALA A 542 27.43 -18.05 11.60
C ALA A 542 28.67 -17.15 11.48
N TRP A 543 28.47 -15.85 11.19
CA TRP A 543 29.53 -14.86 11.10
C TRP A 543 29.97 -14.32 12.46
N LEU A 544 29.01 -14.11 13.37
CA LEU A 544 29.24 -13.80 14.79
C LEU A 544 29.81 -15.02 15.52
#